data_AF-A0A9Q0GGL4-F1
#
_entry.id   AF-A0A9Q0GGL4-F1
#
_cell.length_a   1.000
_cell.length_b   1.000
_cell.length_c   1.000
_cell.angle_alpha   90.00
_cell.angle_beta   90.00
_cell.angle_gamma   90.00
#
_symmetry.space_group_name_H-M   'P 1'
#
loop_
_entity.id
_entity.type
_entity.pdbx_description
1 polymer ?
#
loop_
_entity_poly.entity_id
_entity_poly.type
_entity_poly.pdbx_seq_one_letter_code
_entity_poly.pdbx_strand_id
1 'polypeptide(L)'
;MFIEFGLLYTPSSLLAHILFLSLLTCRDRVIMGDNSVVYDKKVEDFAEKPVNQVTNVFVWDMDETLILLKSLLNGAYAKAFNGEKDEQKGVEIGRTWENRILELSDELFFYEEIENYNKPYLDALKEYDDGRDLSDYDFGKDGFGPPYDDDANRRKLAYRHRVIANKYKQGLHNVLDQDKKKMWNELYDLTDEYTDRWLSSGIM
;
A
#
# COMPACT_ATOMS: atom_id res chain seq x y z
N MET A 1 -5.84 -13.17 -2.30
CA MET A 1 -5.32 -13.84 -1.10
C MET A 1 -3.80 -13.67 -1.14
N PHE A 2 -3.28 -12.69 -0.43
CA PHE A 2 -1.84 -12.46 -0.34
C PHE A 2 -1.33 -13.15 0.93
N ILE A 3 -0.32 -14.00 0.75
CA ILE A 3 0.37 -14.72 1.82
C ILE A 3 1.76 -14.12 1.88
N GLU A 4 2.09 -13.45 2.97
CA GLU A 4 3.44 -12.98 3.27
C GLU A 4 4.33 -14.15 3.68
N PHE A 5 5.56 -14.18 3.15
CA PHE A 5 6.67 -14.85 3.80
C PHE A 5 7.78 -13.84 4.07
N GLY A 6 7.86 -13.46 5.34
CA GLY A 6 9.03 -13.09 6.14
C GLY A 6 10.13 -12.24 5.51
N LEU A 7 10.50 -11.16 6.19
CA LEU A 7 11.87 -10.93 6.65
C LEU A 7 11.92 -9.79 7.71
N LEU A 8 11.97 -10.22 8.97
CA LEU A 8 12.84 -9.73 10.06
C LEU A 8 13.01 -8.21 10.30
N TYR A 9 12.58 -7.83 11.52
CA TYR A 9 12.85 -6.64 12.35
C TYR A 9 11.85 -5.45 12.33
N THR A 10 10.82 -5.60 13.20
CA THR A 10 10.02 -4.56 13.93
C THR A 10 8.91 -3.80 13.16
N PRO A 11 7.84 -3.33 13.86
CA PRO A 11 6.45 -3.25 13.35
C PRO A 11 6.38 -2.34 12.12
N SER A 12 5.69 -2.67 11.04
CA SER A 12 4.61 -3.62 10.81
C SER A 12 4.61 -3.95 9.31
N SER A 13 4.34 -5.20 8.95
CA SER A 13 4.08 -5.52 7.54
C SER A 13 2.84 -4.78 7.00
N LEU A 14 1.97 -4.28 7.88
CA LEU A 14 0.86 -3.40 7.53
C LEU A 14 1.33 -2.04 6.98
N LEU A 15 2.36 -1.40 7.57
CA LEU A 15 2.99 -0.19 7.00
C LEU A 15 3.50 -0.45 5.59
N ALA A 16 4.27 -1.53 5.39
CA ALA A 16 4.81 -1.93 4.10
C ALA A 16 3.70 -2.08 3.03
N HIS A 17 2.58 -2.74 3.36
CA HIS A 17 1.43 -2.84 2.47
C HIS A 17 0.71 -1.50 2.24
N ILE A 18 0.59 -0.68 3.28
CA ILE A 18 0.00 0.67 3.25
C ILE A 18 0.82 1.56 2.29
N LEU A 19 2.13 1.43 2.33
CA LEU A 19 3.09 2.18 1.55
C LEU A 19 3.16 1.79 0.09
N PHE A 20 3.05 0.50 -0.18
CA PHE A 20 3.19 -0.02 -1.54
C PHE A 20 2.02 0.36 -2.45
N LEU A 21 0.80 0.34 -1.92
CA LEU A 21 -0.38 0.88 -2.62
C LEU A 21 -0.33 2.41 -2.75
N SER A 22 0.31 3.08 -1.80
CA SER A 22 0.47 4.54 -1.77
C SER A 22 1.48 5.06 -2.82
N LEU A 23 2.59 4.35 -3.01
CA LEU A 23 3.67 4.72 -3.93
C LEU A 23 3.35 4.44 -5.40
N LEU A 24 2.68 3.32 -5.70
CA LEU A 24 2.35 2.94 -7.07
C LEU A 24 1.11 3.64 -7.65
N THR A 25 0.29 4.28 -6.80
CA THR A 25 -0.91 5.00 -7.26
C THR A 25 -0.70 6.51 -7.44
N CYS A 26 0.46 7.05 -7.04
CA CYS A 26 0.75 8.48 -7.15
C CYS A 26 1.03 8.94 -8.60
N ARG A 27 1.25 7.99 -9.53
CA ARG A 27 1.33 8.23 -10.98
C ARG A 27 0.34 7.27 -11.65
N ASP A 28 -0.77 7.82 -12.14
CA ASP A 28 -1.97 7.13 -12.62
C ASP A 28 -1.76 5.76 -13.32
N ARG A 29 -2.72 4.86 -13.03
CA ARG A 29 -3.06 3.54 -13.65
C ARG A 29 -2.24 2.32 -13.23
N VAL A 30 -2.57 1.78 -12.06
CA VAL A 30 -2.88 0.34 -12.01
C VAL A 30 -4.39 0.22 -11.99
N ILE A 31 -5.01 0.20 -13.18
CA ILE A 31 -6.39 -0.26 -13.31
C ILE A 31 -6.36 -1.75 -13.01
N MET A 32 -6.73 -2.14 -11.78
CA MET A 32 -7.29 -3.47 -11.60
C MET A 32 -8.52 -3.53 -12.50
N GLY A 33 -8.46 -4.36 -13.53
CA GLY A 33 -9.49 -4.45 -14.56
C GLY A 33 -10.87 -4.62 -13.92
N ASP A 34 -11.67 -3.57 -13.94
CA ASP A 34 -13.11 -3.65 -13.70
C ASP A 34 -13.70 -4.44 -14.86
N ASN A 35 -13.85 -5.75 -14.67
CA ASN A 35 -14.74 -6.57 -15.49
C ASN A 35 -16.19 -6.19 -15.12
N SER A 36 -16.61 -5.00 -15.54
CA SER A 36 -18.02 -4.65 -15.61
C SER A 36 -18.63 -5.39 -16.80
N VAL A 37 -19.25 -6.54 -16.52
CA VAL A 37 -20.03 -7.29 -17.50
C VAL A 37 -21.30 -6.49 -17.78
N VAL A 38 -21.33 -5.78 -18.90
CA VAL A 38 -22.53 -5.20 -19.49
C VAL A 38 -23.34 -6.34 -20.10
N TYR A 39 -24.49 -6.66 -19.53
CA TYR A 39 -25.45 -7.59 -20.14
C TYR A 39 -26.20 -6.86 -21.25
N ASP A 40 -25.77 -7.04 -22.50
CA ASP A 40 -26.61 -6.72 -23.65
C ASP A 40 -27.42 -7.98 -24.04
N LYS A 41 -28.75 -7.88 -23.93
CA LYS A 41 -29.65 -8.97 -24.33
C LYS A 41 -29.87 -8.89 -25.84
N LYS A 42 -29.22 -9.77 -26.59
CA LYS A 42 -29.77 -10.25 -27.87
C LYS A 42 -29.50 -11.74 -28.06
N VAL A 43 -30.60 -12.47 -28.17
CA VAL A 43 -30.67 -13.90 -28.43
C VAL A 43 -30.36 -14.13 -29.90
N GLU A 44 -29.35 -14.94 -30.20
CA GLU A 44 -29.39 -15.88 -31.32
C GLU A 44 -28.40 -17.03 -31.10
N ASP A 45 -28.90 -18.22 -31.38
CA ASP A 45 -28.42 -19.54 -31.01
C ASP A 45 -27.22 -19.97 -31.87
N PHE A 46 -26.02 -19.97 -31.28
CA PHE A 46 -24.91 -20.79 -31.73
C PHE A 46 -24.22 -21.37 -30.50
N ALA A 47 -24.13 -22.69 -30.44
CA ALA A 47 -23.43 -23.42 -29.38
C ALA A 47 -21.93 -23.07 -29.37
N GLU A 48 -21.57 -22.00 -28.65
CA GLU A 48 -20.19 -21.71 -28.32
C GLU A 48 -19.70 -22.73 -27.30
N LYS A 49 -18.66 -23.47 -27.68
CA LYS A 49 -17.85 -24.24 -26.73
C LYS A 49 -17.41 -23.30 -25.62
N PRO A 50 -17.51 -23.67 -24.33
CA PRO A 50 -17.02 -22.83 -23.26
C PRO A 50 -15.53 -22.60 -23.50
N VAL A 51 -15.17 -21.38 -23.85
CA VAL A 51 -13.78 -20.93 -23.85
C VAL A 51 -13.34 -21.10 -22.41
N ASN A 52 -12.48 -22.09 -22.16
CA ASN A 52 -11.90 -22.32 -20.86
C ASN A 52 -10.99 -21.11 -20.57
N GLN A 53 -11.53 -20.07 -19.93
CA GLN A 53 -10.81 -18.85 -19.64
C GLN A 53 -9.77 -19.16 -18.56
N VAL A 54 -8.54 -19.39 -19.00
CA VAL A 54 -7.41 -19.54 -18.09
C VAL A 54 -7.24 -18.22 -17.34
N THR A 55 -7.49 -18.25 -16.03
CA THR A 55 -7.20 -17.11 -15.15
C THR A 55 -5.75 -17.21 -14.71
N ASN A 56 -4.92 -16.27 -15.17
CA ASN A 56 -3.55 -16.14 -14.69
C ASN A 56 -3.53 -15.35 -13.39
N VAL A 57 -2.88 -15.88 -12.36
CA VAL A 57 -2.69 -15.22 -11.07
C VAL A 57 -1.20 -14.96 -10.88
N PHE A 58 -0.83 -13.69 -10.79
CA PHE A 58 0.54 -13.27 -10.51
C PHE A 58 0.65 -12.91 -9.03
N VAL A 59 1.61 -13.52 -8.34
CA VAL A 59 1.94 -13.23 -6.95
C VAL A 59 3.32 -12.59 -6.97
N TRP A 60 3.40 -11.38 -6.45
CA TRP A 60 4.64 -10.59 -6.44
C TRP A 60 5.16 -10.44 -5.03
N ASP A 61 6.48 -10.49 -4.90
CA ASP A 61 7.18 -9.97 -3.74
C ASP A 61 7.33 -8.45 -3.87
N MET A 62 7.46 -7.75 -2.74
CA MET A 62 7.42 -6.29 -2.68
C MET A 62 8.83 -5.70 -2.62
N ASP A 63 9.53 -5.95 -1.51
CA ASP A 63 10.90 -5.50 -1.30
C ASP A 63 11.84 -6.24 -2.23
N GLU A 64 12.80 -5.50 -2.78
CA GLU A 64 13.85 -5.97 -3.67
C GLU A 64 13.35 -6.66 -4.96
N THR A 65 12.06 -6.50 -5.26
CA THR A 65 11.41 -6.93 -6.50
C THR A 65 10.71 -5.75 -7.15
N LEU A 66 9.71 -5.16 -6.48
CA LEU A 66 8.96 -4.03 -7.02
C LEU A 66 9.53 -2.68 -6.55
N ILE A 67 10.07 -2.64 -5.32
CA ILE A 67 10.79 -1.48 -4.76
C ILE A 67 12.16 -1.90 -4.21
N LEU A 68 13.06 -0.94 -4.03
CA LEU A 68 14.44 -1.19 -3.56
C LEU A 68 14.73 -0.55 -2.20
N LEU A 69 13.75 -0.46 -1.30
CA LEU A 69 13.88 0.36 -0.09
C LEU A 69 14.93 -0.18 0.88
N LYS A 70 14.90 -1.47 1.20
CA LYS A 70 15.79 -2.04 2.22
C LYS A 70 17.24 -2.10 1.73
N SER A 71 17.47 -2.42 0.46
CA SER A 71 18.79 -2.38 -0.16
C SER A 71 19.38 -0.96 -0.26
N LEU A 72 18.55 0.09 -0.36
CA LEU A 72 18.97 1.48 -0.23
C LEU A 72 19.36 1.80 1.22
N LEU A 73 18.52 1.45 2.19
CA LEU A 73 18.74 1.75 3.62
C LEU A 73 20.04 1.14 4.17
N ASN A 74 20.37 -0.08 3.78
CA ASN A 74 21.57 -0.78 4.25
C ASN A 74 22.80 -0.61 3.32
N GLY A 75 22.65 0.14 2.22
CA GLY A 75 23.69 0.38 1.22
C GLY A 75 24.05 -0.83 0.36
N ALA A 76 23.33 -1.95 0.47
CA ALA A 76 23.58 -3.15 -0.32
C ALA A 76 23.37 -2.92 -1.82
N TYR A 77 22.44 -2.03 -2.20
CA TYR A 77 22.23 -1.66 -3.60
C TYR A 77 23.54 -1.14 -4.21
N ALA A 78 24.13 -0.09 -3.62
CA ALA A 78 25.35 0.52 -4.14
C ALA A 78 26.54 -0.46 -4.17
N LYS A 79 26.68 -1.29 -3.14
CA LYS A 79 27.74 -2.30 -3.02
C LYS A 79 27.72 -3.33 -4.15
N ALA A 80 26.54 -3.64 -4.69
CA ALA A 80 26.40 -4.55 -5.83
C ALA A 80 27.03 -4.00 -7.13
N PHE A 81 27.21 -2.68 -7.24
CA PHE A 81 27.78 -2.01 -8.42
C PHE A 81 29.29 -1.73 -8.30
N ASN A 82 30.01 -2.43 -7.41
CA ASN A 82 31.47 -2.37 -7.30
C ASN A 82 32.06 -0.93 -7.25
N GLY A 83 31.35 0.00 -6.59
CA GLY A 83 31.80 1.39 -6.42
C GLY A 83 31.37 2.37 -7.52
N GLU A 84 30.59 1.95 -8.52
CA GLU A 84 30.04 2.86 -9.54
C GLU A 84 28.90 3.75 -9.00
N LYS A 85 28.29 3.36 -7.89
CA LYS A 85 27.22 4.09 -7.22
C LYS A 85 27.71 4.68 -5.90
N ASP A 86 27.31 5.91 -5.61
CA ASP A 86 27.55 6.55 -4.32
C ASP A 86 26.69 5.89 -3.23
N GLU A 87 27.32 5.15 -2.32
CA GLU A 87 26.66 4.45 -1.21
C GLU A 87 25.96 5.43 -0.26
N GLN A 88 26.59 6.56 0.05
CA GLN A 88 26.01 7.53 0.99
C GLN A 88 24.73 8.14 0.40
N LYS A 89 24.76 8.53 -0.88
CA LYS A 89 23.57 9.03 -1.58
C LYS A 89 22.42 8.01 -1.56
N GLY A 90 22.71 6.73 -1.79
CA GLY A 90 21.69 5.67 -1.76
C GLY A 90 21.03 5.52 -0.39
N VAL A 91 21.84 5.53 0.68
CA VAL A 91 21.34 5.44 2.07
C VAL A 91 20.51 6.68 2.43
N GLU A 92 20.91 7.87 2.00
CA GLU A 92 20.14 9.11 2.22
C GLU A 92 18.78 9.09 1.51
N ILE A 93 18.73 8.57 0.27
CA ILE A 93 17.46 8.34 -0.45
C ILE A 93 16.56 7.38 0.34
N GLY A 94 17.11 6.22 0.77
CA GLY A 94 16.38 5.23 1.55
C GLY A 94 15.78 5.81 2.85
N ARG A 95 16.58 6.57 3.61
CA ARG A 95 16.12 7.24 4.84
C ARG A 95 15.06 8.30 4.57
N THR A 96 15.18 9.04 3.46
CA THR A 96 14.20 10.05 3.11
C THR A 96 12.86 9.41 2.76
N TRP A 97 12.87 8.25 2.08
CA TRP A 97 11.68 7.43 1.90
C TRP A 97 11.11 7.02 3.25
N GLU A 98 11.87 6.27 4.07
CA GLU A 98 11.43 5.76 5.37
C GLU A 98 10.77 6.83 6.25
N ASN A 99 11.38 8.01 6.38
CA ASN A 99 10.84 9.10 7.19
C ASN A 99 9.49 9.61 6.68
N ARG A 100 9.37 9.87 5.37
CA ARG A 100 8.12 10.38 4.77
C ARG A 100 7.00 9.36 4.83
N ILE A 101 7.37 8.11 4.66
CA ILE A 101 6.54 6.93 4.77
C ILE A 101 5.90 6.83 6.16
N LEU A 102 6.71 6.98 7.21
CA LEU A 102 6.23 6.96 8.60
C LEU A 102 5.36 8.18 8.89
N GLU A 103 5.82 9.37 8.51
CA GLU A 103 5.07 10.62 8.67
C GLU A 103 3.66 10.53 8.06
N LEU A 104 3.55 10.03 6.83
CA LEU A 104 2.27 9.87 6.17
C LEU A 104 1.36 8.85 6.88
N SER A 105 1.97 7.79 7.41
CA SER A 105 1.26 6.72 8.10
C SER A 105 0.65 7.20 9.40
N ASP A 106 1.37 8.03 10.15
CA ASP A 106 0.86 8.68 11.36
C ASP A 106 -0.27 9.67 11.03
N GLU A 107 -0.06 10.53 10.03
CA GLU A 107 -1.02 11.58 9.68
C GLU A 107 -2.35 11.06 9.10
N LEU A 108 -2.31 10.00 8.28
CA LEU A 108 -3.48 9.59 7.48
C LEU A 108 -4.04 8.22 7.84
N PHE A 109 -3.25 7.37 8.51
CA PHE A 109 -3.56 5.96 8.65
C PHE A 109 -3.58 5.47 10.10
N PHE A 110 -3.61 6.39 11.07
CA PHE A 110 -3.72 6.08 12.51
C PHE A 110 -2.61 5.13 12.99
N TYR A 111 -1.42 5.24 12.41
CA TYR A 111 -0.39 4.21 12.55
C TYR A 111 -0.04 3.91 14.02
N GLU A 112 0.23 4.94 14.82
CA GLU A 112 0.49 4.80 16.27
C GLU A 112 -0.62 4.05 17.02
N GLU A 113 -1.87 4.21 16.61
CA GLU A 113 -3.02 3.58 17.27
C GLU A 113 -3.16 2.11 16.87
N ILE A 114 -2.81 1.75 15.64
CA ILE A 114 -3.10 0.43 15.06
C ILE A 114 -1.87 -0.47 14.84
N GLU A 115 -0.65 0.01 15.11
CA GLU A 115 0.60 -0.72 14.85
C GLU A 115 0.64 -2.12 15.49
N ASN A 116 -0.03 -2.28 16.64
CA ASN A 116 -0.10 -3.53 17.39
C ASN A 116 -1.10 -4.54 16.80
N TYR A 117 -1.95 -4.11 15.85
CA TYR A 117 -2.90 -4.96 15.15
C TYR A 117 -2.42 -5.26 13.72
N ASN A 118 -1.45 -6.17 13.62
CA ASN A 118 -0.89 -6.57 12.32
C ASN A 118 -1.66 -7.76 11.72
N LYS A 119 -2.59 -7.50 10.79
CA LYS A 119 -3.31 -8.53 10.02
C LYS A 119 -2.98 -8.42 8.53
N PRO A 120 -2.89 -9.56 7.81
CA PRO A 120 -2.44 -9.58 6.41
C PRO A 120 -3.49 -9.12 5.38
N TYR A 121 -4.70 -8.73 5.80
CA TYR A 121 -5.75 -8.23 4.90
C TYR A 121 -6.69 -7.24 5.60
N LEU A 122 -7.23 -6.29 4.83
CA LEU A 122 -8.04 -5.18 5.35
C LEU A 122 -9.39 -5.63 5.95
N ASP A 123 -9.98 -6.72 5.45
CA ASP A 123 -11.29 -7.23 5.86
C ASP A 123 -11.26 -8.03 7.17
N ALA A 124 -10.10 -8.12 7.85
CA ALA A 124 -9.94 -8.93 9.07
C ALA A 124 -10.87 -8.53 10.23
N LEU A 125 -11.39 -7.30 10.21
CA LEU A 125 -12.28 -6.76 11.24
C LEU A 125 -13.71 -6.53 10.75
N LYS A 126 -14.04 -7.00 9.54
CA LYS A 126 -15.34 -6.75 8.91
C LYS A 126 -16.52 -7.22 9.77
N GLU A 127 -16.34 -8.26 10.58
CA GLU A 127 -17.38 -8.79 11.48
C GLU A 127 -17.72 -7.84 12.64
N TYR A 128 -16.79 -6.96 13.04
CA TYR A 128 -17.00 -6.00 14.14
C TYR A 128 -17.54 -4.65 13.67
N ASP A 129 -17.45 -4.38 12.37
CA ASP A 129 -17.97 -3.15 11.76
C ASP A 129 -19.50 -3.22 11.63
N ASP A 130 -20.19 -2.28 12.27
CA ASP A 130 -21.65 -2.20 12.28
C ASP A 130 -22.25 -1.34 11.15
N GLY A 131 -21.42 -0.82 10.23
CA GLY A 131 -21.90 -0.05 9.08
C GLY A 131 -22.26 1.40 9.39
N ARG A 132 -21.99 1.89 10.62
CA ARG A 132 -22.21 3.29 11.02
C ARG A 132 -21.59 4.29 10.01
N ASP A 133 -22.26 5.41 9.75
CA ASP A 133 -21.61 6.54 9.07
C ASP A 133 -20.50 7.13 9.95
N LEU A 134 -19.31 7.36 9.36
CA LEU A 134 -18.13 7.88 10.06
C LEU A 134 -17.81 9.33 9.68
N SER A 135 -18.67 9.99 8.89
CA SER A 135 -18.42 11.35 8.42
C SER A 135 -18.30 12.38 9.55
N ASP A 136 -19.00 12.17 10.66
CA ASP A 136 -18.97 13.01 11.88
C ASP A 136 -18.30 12.33 13.08
N TYR A 137 -17.64 11.19 12.85
CA TYR A 137 -17.03 10.39 13.92
C TYR A 137 -15.68 10.97 14.39
N ASP A 138 -15.59 11.34 15.67
CA ASP A 138 -14.38 11.88 16.28
C ASP A 138 -13.50 10.74 16.84
N PHE A 139 -12.54 10.27 16.02
CA PHE A 139 -11.57 9.25 16.40
C PHE A 139 -10.72 9.63 17.63
N GLY A 140 -10.45 10.93 17.84
CA GLY A 140 -9.66 11.40 18.97
C GLY A 140 -10.41 11.34 20.31
N LYS A 141 -11.73 11.16 20.30
CA LYS A 141 -12.57 11.10 21.50
C LYS A 141 -13.34 9.79 21.66
N ASP A 142 -13.11 8.80 20.80
CA ASP A 142 -13.83 7.53 20.88
C ASP A 142 -13.34 6.61 21.99
N GLY A 143 -12.27 7.00 22.68
CA GLY A 143 -11.68 6.24 23.79
C GLY A 143 -11.14 4.89 23.34
N PHE A 144 -10.69 4.77 22.09
CA PHE A 144 -9.92 3.63 21.65
C PHE A 144 -8.60 3.54 22.43
N GLY A 145 -8.26 2.33 22.86
CA GLY A 145 -7.09 2.09 23.71
C GLY A 145 -7.16 0.71 24.35
N PRO A 146 -6.12 0.29 25.09
CA PRO A 146 -6.08 -1.02 25.72
C PRO A 146 -7.16 -1.18 26.81
N PRO A 147 -7.72 -2.38 27.00
CA PRO A 147 -7.40 -3.63 26.30
C PRO A 147 -8.02 -3.68 24.88
N TYR A 148 -7.29 -4.20 23.90
CA TYR A 148 -7.72 -4.15 22.48
C TYR A 148 -8.60 -5.32 22.03
N ASP A 149 -8.85 -6.28 22.92
CA ASP A 149 -9.49 -7.55 22.58
C ASP A 149 -10.99 -7.60 22.88
N ASP A 150 -11.56 -6.57 23.49
CA ASP A 150 -13.01 -6.46 23.69
C ASP A 150 -13.75 -6.00 22.41
N ASP A 151 -15.03 -6.37 22.31
CA ASP A 151 -15.86 -6.10 21.13
C ASP A 151 -16.00 -4.59 20.82
N ALA A 152 -15.97 -3.72 21.83
CA ALA A 152 -16.09 -2.28 21.61
C ALA A 152 -14.81 -1.72 20.98
N ASN A 153 -13.64 -2.10 21.47
CA ASN A 153 -12.37 -1.70 20.87
C ASN A 153 -12.14 -2.36 19.50
N ARG A 154 -12.55 -3.61 19.30
CA ARG A 154 -12.52 -4.24 17.96
C ARG A 154 -13.39 -3.51 16.95
N ARG A 155 -14.55 -3.00 17.36
CA ARG A 155 -15.41 -2.16 16.52
C ARG A 155 -14.76 -0.82 16.17
N LYS A 156 -14.18 -0.12 17.14
CA LYS A 156 -13.45 1.16 16.90
C LYS A 156 -12.25 0.96 15.97
N LEU A 157 -11.57 -0.17 16.10
CA LEU A 157 -10.50 -0.56 15.20
C LEU A 157 -11.02 -0.86 13.78
N ALA A 158 -12.18 -1.53 13.67
CA ALA A 158 -12.85 -1.76 12.39
C ALA A 158 -13.21 -0.44 11.68
N TYR A 159 -13.64 0.58 12.42
CA TYR A 159 -13.89 1.92 11.86
C TYR A 159 -12.63 2.56 11.27
N ARG A 160 -11.50 2.52 11.99
CA ARG A 160 -10.20 3.00 11.49
C ARG A 160 -9.82 2.26 10.21
N HIS A 161 -9.90 0.93 10.21
CA HIS A 161 -9.64 0.10 9.04
C HIS A 161 -10.54 0.45 7.83
N ARG A 162 -11.84 0.73 8.06
CA ARG A 162 -12.74 1.16 6.98
C ARG A 162 -12.36 2.52 6.39
N VAL A 163 -11.98 3.49 7.23
CA VAL A 163 -11.49 4.79 6.76
C VAL A 163 -10.21 4.63 5.93
N ILE A 164 -9.27 3.83 6.42
CA ILE A 164 -8.03 3.48 5.73
C ILE A 164 -8.34 2.84 4.37
N ALA A 165 -9.20 1.82 4.33
CA ALA A 165 -9.62 1.15 3.10
C ALA A 165 -10.28 2.11 2.10
N ASN A 166 -11.08 3.08 2.58
CA ASN A 166 -11.69 4.09 1.73
C ASN A 166 -10.66 5.07 1.16
N LYS A 167 -9.64 5.48 1.93
CA LYS A 167 -8.51 6.28 1.42
C LYS A 167 -7.76 5.53 0.32
N TYR A 168 -7.51 4.24 0.49
CA TYR A 168 -6.91 3.40 -0.57
C TYR A 168 -7.72 3.39 -1.85
N LYS A 169 -9.04 3.17 -1.75
CA LYS A 169 -9.94 3.12 -2.92
C LYS A 169 -9.98 4.45 -3.68
N GLN A 170 -9.84 5.57 -2.98
CA GLN A 170 -9.80 6.90 -3.61
C GLN A 170 -8.46 7.18 -4.30
N GLY A 171 -7.42 6.41 -4.00
CA GLY A 171 -6.05 6.69 -4.44
C GLY A 171 -5.41 7.78 -3.60
N LEU A 172 -4.15 7.58 -3.24
CA LEU A 172 -3.43 8.47 -2.35
C LEU A 172 -3.26 9.88 -2.92
N HIS A 173 -3.22 9.99 -4.25
CA HIS A 173 -3.17 11.28 -4.95
C HIS A 173 -4.37 12.18 -4.60
N ASN A 174 -5.52 11.64 -4.18
CA ASN A 174 -6.65 12.47 -3.76
C ASN A 174 -6.59 12.88 -2.28
N VAL A 175 -5.69 12.27 -1.50
CA VAL A 175 -5.53 12.52 -0.06
C VAL A 175 -4.34 13.43 0.22
N LEU A 176 -3.31 13.43 -0.63
CA LEU A 176 -2.15 14.31 -0.51
C LEU A 176 -2.43 15.73 -1.00
N ASP A 177 -1.91 16.72 -0.28
CA ASP A 177 -1.83 18.10 -0.75
C ASP A 177 -0.79 18.25 -1.90
N GLN A 178 -0.78 19.42 -2.54
CA GLN A 178 0.07 19.67 -3.71
C GLN A 178 1.57 19.69 -3.37
N ASP A 179 1.92 20.16 -2.18
CA ASP A 179 3.32 20.27 -1.77
C ASP A 179 3.89 18.89 -1.47
N LYS A 180 3.13 18.05 -0.73
CA LYS A 180 3.46 16.64 -0.50
C LYS A 180 3.59 15.89 -1.82
N LYS A 181 2.64 16.03 -2.75
CA LYS A 181 2.76 15.40 -4.08
C LYS A 181 4.06 15.77 -4.79
N LYS A 182 4.38 17.06 -4.84
CA LYS A 182 5.60 17.53 -5.49
C LYS A 182 6.83 16.92 -4.84
N MET A 183 6.92 16.96 -3.51
CA MET A 183 8.04 16.38 -2.77
C MET A 183 8.20 14.88 -3.06
N TRP A 184 7.10 14.12 -3.05
CA TRP A 184 7.12 12.67 -3.30
C TRP A 184 7.54 12.35 -4.74
N ASN A 185 7.08 13.12 -5.73
CA ASN A 185 7.51 12.98 -7.12
C ASN A 185 9.00 13.26 -7.29
N GLU A 186 9.54 14.32 -6.68
CA GLU A 186 10.96 14.63 -6.72
C GLU A 186 11.82 13.51 -6.11
N LEU A 187 11.35 12.90 -5.02
CA LEU A 187 12.04 11.77 -4.40
C LEU A 187 11.96 10.51 -5.28
N TYR A 188 10.83 10.27 -5.94
CA TYR A 188 10.68 9.19 -6.92
C TYR A 188 11.66 9.35 -8.07
N ASP A 189 11.69 10.52 -8.72
CA ASP A 189 12.58 10.78 -9.86
C ASP A 189 14.05 10.63 -9.46
N LEU A 190 14.44 11.15 -8.29
CA LEU A 190 15.78 10.98 -7.73
C LEU A 190 16.13 9.50 -7.51
N THR A 191 15.17 8.71 -7.01
CA THR A 191 15.35 7.28 -6.75
C THR A 191 15.46 6.50 -8.04
N ASP A 192 14.59 6.77 -9.01
CA ASP A 192 14.57 6.07 -10.31
C ASP A 192 15.83 6.37 -11.12
N GLU A 193 16.33 7.61 -11.08
CA GLU A 193 17.64 7.96 -11.65
C GLU A 193 18.78 7.21 -10.97
N TYR A 194 18.79 7.18 -9.63
CA TYR A 194 19.84 6.49 -8.87
C TYR A 194 19.82 4.96 -9.10
N THR A 195 18.63 4.38 -9.25
CA THR A 195 18.41 2.93 -9.37
C THR A 195 18.35 2.42 -10.81
N ASP A 196 18.92 3.16 -11.76
CA ASP A 196 18.96 2.79 -13.19
C ASP A 196 17.58 2.44 -13.76
N ARG A 197 16.56 3.20 -13.35
CA ARG A 197 15.17 3.07 -13.78
C ARG A 197 14.49 1.77 -13.35
N TRP A 198 14.87 1.20 -12.21
CA TRP A 198 14.23 0.00 -11.68
C TRP A 198 12.72 0.17 -11.55
N LEU A 199 12.27 1.27 -10.93
CA LEU A 199 10.85 1.50 -10.63
C LEU A 199 10.06 1.72 -11.92
N SER A 200 10.59 2.50 -12.86
CA SER A 200 9.92 2.74 -14.14
C SER A 200 9.94 1.54 -15.09
N SER A 201 10.88 0.60 -14.94
CA SER A 201 10.93 -0.64 -15.73
C SER A 201 9.82 -1.62 -15.37
N GLY A 202 9.32 -1.61 -14.13
CA GLY A 202 8.23 -2.47 -13.67
C GLY A 202 6.82 -1.99 -14.04
N ILE A 203 6.69 -0.76 -14.55
CA ILE A 203 5.41 -0.12 -14.91
C ILE A 203 5.12 -0.22 -16.42
N MET A 204 6.09 -0.70 -17.22
CA MET A 204 6.01 -0.74 -18.68
C MET A 204 5.37 -2.01 -19.25
#